data_AF-A0A0N4YT89-F1
#
_entry.id   AF-A0A0N4YT89-F1
#
_cell.length_a   1.000
_cell.length_b   1.000
_cell.length_c   1.000
_cell.angle_alpha   90.00
_cell.angle_beta   90.00
_cell.angle_gamma   90.00
#
_symmetry.space_group_name_H-M   'P 1'
#
loop_
_entity.id
_entity.type
_entity.pdbx_description
1 polymer ?
#
loop_
_entity_poly.entity_id
_entity_poly.type
_entity_poly.pdbx_seq_one_letter_code
_entity_poly.pdbx_strand_id
1 'polypeptide(L)'
;MSEDEQVNLMIDRLLFKNDDIIALDKPYGMAYSGASKTAPQLDRLLQKIKARVAPRCERLHLVRSLDKYESGIVLFATNAGVQSELKECFASGMVEQIRRCIIRGELNDSPLLINIPLIKTVKDRDMKLMPLVSNKAKGEIFYVESNCRTIRGNQYVSSVEVVTRKETMYIDIPTCSSHSDTEKRSLVKWNCSPNTARSIFHLAEHDRKDFDDQVRSHYGFGDNEDLVIRICLPHAPDENIDYKWETRMLGLLMKYFELERLMWNMSTLGGACSAMADYDLSFAKRAERISEKQLRIARELDDQTLLARCHLYIALSEAQQARFTDARRIVSLVHKWAQQTKNEFVRHCCGGVLAKIKAIERFGTKALREDVQMICS
;
A
#
# COMPACT_ATOMS: atom_id res chain seq x y z
N MET A 1 -11.48 15.36 18.04
CA MET A 1 -11.67 14.06 18.70
C MET A 1 -11.21 14.21 20.14
N SER A 2 -12.11 14.09 21.10
CA SER A 2 -11.79 14.12 22.53
C SER A 2 -10.91 12.92 22.91
N GLU A 3 -10.24 12.96 24.06
CA GLU A 3 -9.39 11.86 24.51
C GLU A 3 -10.18 10.55 24.68
N ASP A 4 -11.38 10.62 25.24
CA ASP A 4 -12.24 9.45 25.46
C ASP A 4 -12.76 8.85 24.15
N GLU A 5 -13.01 9.68 23.13
CA GLU A 5 -13.29 9.18 21.77
C GLU A 5 -12.09 8.40 21.19
N GLN A 6 -10.85 8.85 21.44
CA GLN A 6 -9.66 8.10 20.99
C GLN A 6 -9.52 6.78 21.73
N VAL A 7 -9.84 6.74 23.02
CA VAL A 7 -9.83 5.51 23.82
C VAL A 7 -10.86 4.52 23.29
N ASN A 8 -12.09 4.96 23.06
CA ASN A 8 -13.14 4.10 22.50
C ASN A 8 -12.74 3.57 21.11
N LEU A 9 -12.21 4.44 20.24
CA LEU A 9 -11.68 4.03 18.93
C LEU A 9 -10.60 2.93 19.04
N MET A 10 -9.68 3.04 20.01
CA MET A 10 -8.65 2.03 20.21
C MET A 10 -9.20 0.73 20.81
N ILE A 11 -10.21 0.81 21.68
CA ILE A 11 -10.88 -0.37 22.25
C ILE A 11 -11.64 -1.14 21.17
N ASP A 12 -12.32 -0.43 20.26
CA ASP A 12 -12.99 -1.04 19.10
C ASP A 12 -12.02 -1.70 18.12
N ARG A 13 -10.72 -1.39 18.23
CA ARG A 13 -9.60 -1.96 17.46
C ARG A 13 -8.82 -3.02 18.24
N LEU A 14 -9.42 -3.61 19.27
CA LEU A 14 -8.85 -4.75 20.00
C LEU A 14 -8.92 -6.01 19.14
N LEU A 15 -7.74 -6.48 18.72
CA LEU A 15 -7.60 -7.66 17.86
C LEU A 15 -7.57 -8.94 18.66
N PHE A 16 -6.91 -8.89 19.82
CA PHE A 16 -6.70 -10.06 20.65
C PHE A 16 -6.47 -9.66 22.11
N LYS A 17 -6.97 -10.49 23.02
CA LYS A 17 -6.74 -10.37 24.45
C LYS A 17 -6.78 -11.74 25.11
N ASN A 18 -5.77 -12.06 25.91
CA ASN A 18 -5.82 -13.10 26.92
C ASN A 18 -5.16 -12.60 28.22
N ASP A 19 -4.79 -13.51 29.12
CA ASP A 19 -4.15 -13.16 30.40
C ASP A 19 -2.69 -12.69 30.24
N ASP A 20 -2.05 -12.99 29.11
CA ASP A 20 -0.61 -12.73 28.87
C ASP A 20 -0.37 -11.53 27.95
N ILE A 21 -1.19 -11.40 26.90
CA ILE A 21 -0.99 -10.47 25.78
C ILE A 21 -2.27 -9.74 25.38
N ILE A 22 -2.05 -8.54 24.85
CA ILE A 22 -3.06 -7.69 24.24
C ILE A 22 -2.52 -7.17 22.91
N ALA A 23 -3.30 -7.34 21.84
CA ALA A 23 -2.97 -6.84 20.51
C ALA A 23 -4.02 -5.81 20.07
N LEU A 24 -3.55 -4.64 19.64
CA LEU A 24 -4.38 -3.54 19.14
C LEU A 24 -4.00 -3.24 17.69
N ASP A 25 -4.97 -2.90 16.85
CA ASP A 25 -4.71 -2.30 15.54
C ASP A 25 -4.49 -0.80 15.69
N LYS A 26 -3.24 -0.36 15.56
CA LYS A 26 -2.86 1.05 15.60
C LYS A 26 -3.26 1.73 14.29
N PRO A 27 -4.04 2.81 14.34
CA PRO A 27 -4.39 3.55 13.14
C PRO A 27 -3.18 4.30 12.55
N TYR A 28 -3.27 4.56 11.25
CA TYR A 28 -2.33 5.42 10.54
C TYR A 28 -2.25 6.82 11.17
N GLY A 29 -1.04 7.37 11.27
CA GLY A 29 -0.79 8.74 11.76
C GLY A 29 -0.71 8.88 13.28
N MET A 30 -1.11 7.86 14.05
CA MET A 30 -0.94 7.82 15.51
C MET A 30 0.47 7.36 15.85
N ALA A 31 1.23 8.18 16.58
CA ALA A 31 2.53 7.79 17.10
C ALA A 31 2.36 6.96 18.39
N TYR A 32 3.30 6.04 18.66
CA TYR A 32 3.36 5.40 19.97
C TYR A 32 3.74 6.40 21.07
N SER A 33 4.86 7.11 20.87
CA SER A 33 5.39 8.14 21.79
C SER A 33 6.01 9.32 21.04
N GLY A 34 6.37 10.39 21.76
CA GLY A 34 7.12 11.53 21.21
C GLY A 34 6.31 12.49 20.33
N ALA A 35 4.98 12.39 20.33
CA ALA A 35 4.12 13.31 19.58
C ALA A 35 4.00 14.67 20.29
N SER A 36 3.64 15.73 19.55
CA SER A 36 3.30 17.04 20.15
C SER A 36 2.14 16.90 21.16
N LYS A 37 2.00 17.87 22.08
CA LYS A 37 0.95 17.82 23.12
C LYS A 37 -0.47 17.71 22.56
N THR A 38 -0.71 18.24 21.37
CA THR A 38 -2.01 18.26 20.70
C THR A 38 -2.25 17.07 19.78
N ALA A 39 -1.21 16.30 19.45
CA ALA A 39 -1.32 15.16 18.55
C ALA A 39 -1.71 13.87 19.30
N PRO A 40 -2.52 12.98 18.69
CA PRO A 40 -2.82 11.65 19.21
C PRO A 40 -1.55 10.83 19.47
N GLN A 41 -1.47 10.20 20.65
CA GLN A 41 -0.34 9.38 21.07
C GLN A 41 -0.84 8.17 21.89
N LEU A 42 -0.50 6.96 21.47
CA LEU A 42 -1.02 5.73 22.09
C LEU A 42 -0.61 5.59 23.57
N ASP A 43 0.64 5.94 23.91
CA ASP A 43 1.16 5.87 25.28
C ASP A 43 0.36 6.75 26.28
N ARG A 44 -0.19 7.89 25.83
CA ARG A 44 -1.07 8.73 26.68
C ARG A 44 -2.41 8.07 26.98
N LEU A 45 -2.93 7.31 26.01
CA LEU A 45 -4.21 6.62 26.10
C LEU A 45 -4.08 5.29 26.86
N LEU A 46 -2.86 4.74 26.97
CA LEU A 46 -2.61 3.38 27.42
C LEU A 46 -3.17 3.10 28.82
N GLN A 47 -3.11 4.07 29.74
CA GLN A 47 -3.66 3.90 31.09
C GLN A 47 -5.19 3.75 31.07
N LYS A 48 -5.89 4.54 30.26
CA LYS A 48 -7.35 4.46 30.09
C LYS A 48 -7.76 3.20 29.34
N ILE A 49 -7.02 2.83 28.29
CA ILE A 49 -7.22 1.58 27.55
C ILE A 49 -7.04 0.38 28.49
N LYS A 50 -5.97 0.36 29.28
CA LYS A 50 -5.73 -0.68 30.29
C LYS A 50 -6.88 -0.79 31.29
N ALA A 51 -7.40 0.33 31.80
CA ALA A 51 -8.50 0.32 32.76
C ALA A 51 -9.76 -0.34 32.19
N ARG A 52 -10.00 -0.24 30.88
CA ARG A 52 -11.14 -0.83 30.18
C ARG A 52 -10.90 -2.28 29.77
N VAL A 53 -9.72 -2.57 29.24
CA VAL A 53 -9.43 -3.86 28.58
C VAL A 53 -8.80 -4.86 29.54
N ALA A 54 -7.98 -4.43 30.51
CA ALA A 54 -7.28 -5.30 31.46
C ALA A 54 -7.21 -4.66 32.86
N PRO A 55 -8.35 -4.50 33.56
CA PRO A 55 -8.40 -3.75 34.83
C PRO A 55 -7.55 -4.36 35.95
N ARG A 56 -7.32 -5.68 35.90
CA ARG A 56 -6.50 -6.42 36.89
C ARG A 56 -4.99 -6.32 36.64
N CYS A 57 -4.60 -5.91 35.43
CA CYS A 57 -3.19 -5.74 35.07
C CYS A 57 -2.68 -4.44 35.70
N GLU A 58 -1.47 -4.44 36.26
CA GLU A 58 -0.86 -3.23 36.83
C GLU A 58 -0.54 -2.22 35.74
N ARG A 59 0.11 -2.68 34.66
CA ARG A 59 0.53 -1.87 33.52
C ARG A 59 0.65 -2.73 32.26
N LEU A 60 0.26 -2.17 31.11
CA LEU A 60 0.56 -2.78 29.81
C LEU A 60 2.00 -2.49 29.40
N HIS A 61 2.73 -3.55 29.09
CA HIS A 61 4.14 -3.54 28.72
C HIS A 61 4.29 -3.61 27.21
N LEU A 62 4.80 -2.56 26.56
CA LEU A 62 5.02 -2.57 25.11
C LEU A 62 6.05 -3.65 24.72
N VAL A 63 5.64 -4.59 23.87
CA VAL A 63 6.54 -5.59 23.27
C VAL A 63 7.14 -5.03 21.98
N ARG A 64 6.28 -4.54 21.08
CA ARG A 64 6.67 -4.04 19.75
C ARG A 64 5.82 -2.83 19.36
N SER A 65 6.46 -1.72 19.01
CA SER A 65 5.82 -0.55 18.42
C SER A 65 5.85 -0.59 16.90
N LEU A 66 4.98 0.21 16.29
CA LEU A 66 4.98 0.54 14.88
C LEU A 66 5.31 2.03 14.69
N ASP A 67 5.81 2.38 13.51
CA ASP A 67 6.07 3.77 13.17
C ASP A 67 4.77 4.58 13.09
N LYS A 68 4.88 5.91 13.18
CA LYS A 68 3.73 6.82 13.18
C LYS A 68 2.79 6.58 12.00
N TYR A 69 3.36 6.38 10.81
CA TYR A 69 2.62 6.22 9.55
C TYR A 69 2.44 4.76 9.12
N GLU A 70 2.80 3.81 9.97
CA GLU A 70 2.42 2.41 9.81
C GLU A 70 1.09 2.17 10.51
N SER A 71 0.23 1.33 9.96
CA SER A 71 -0.95 0.81 10.64
C SER A 71 -0.78 -0.67 10.93
N GLY A 72 -1.58 -1.21 11.85
CA GLY A 72 -1.58 -2.64 12.15
C GLY A 72 -1.20 -2.94 13.60
N ILE A 73 -0.69 -4.13 13.82
CA ILE A 73 -0.60 -4.74 15.14
C ILE A 73 0.46 -4.05 16.02
N VAL A 74 0.02 -3.53 17.16
CA VAL A 74 0.87 -3.19 18.30
C VAL A 74 0.60 -4.18 19.42
N LEU A 75 1.68 -4.78 19.92
CA LEU A 75 1.61 -5.87 20.89
C LEU A 75 2.06 -5.40 22.28
N PHE A 76 1.23 -5.74 23.26
CA PHE A 76 1.47 -5.49 24.69
C PHE A 76 1.44 -6.80 25.47
N ALA A 77 2.29 -6.89 26.49
CA ALA A 77 2.25 -7.92 27.50
C ALA A 77 1.56 -7.39 28.77
N THR A 78 0.94 -8.27 29.55
CA THR A 78 0.25 -7.93 30.81
C THR A 78 1.20 -7.87 32.01
N ASN A 79 2.41 -8.41 31.88
CA ASN A 79 3.45 -8.36 32.91
C ASN A 79 4.87 -8.36 32.29
N ALA A 80 5.88 -8.06 33.12
CA ALA A 80 7.26 -7.91 32.69
C ALA A 80 7.94 -9.24 32.26
N GLY A 81 7.52 -10.38 32.83
CA GLY A 81 8.03 -11.69 32.45
C GLY A 81 7.67 -12.03 31.02
N VAL A 82 6.37 -11.97 30.70
CA VAL A 82 5.84 -12.18 29.34
C VAL A 82 6.42 -11.18 28.35
N GLN A 83 6.63 -9.92 28.75
CA GLN A 83 7.27 -8.92 27.89
C GLN A 83 8.68 -9.35 27.49
N SER A 84 9.46 -9.87 28.44
CA SER A 84 10.85 -10.26 28.22
C SER A 84 10.93 -11.48 27.30
N GLU A 85 10.10 -12.49 27.58
CA GLU A 85 9.97 -13.71 26.76
C GLU A 85 9.58 -13.39 25.31
N LEU A 86 8.56 -12.56 25.11
CA LEU A 86 8.13 -12.20 23.76
C LEU A 86 9.20 -11.38 23.03
N LYS A 87 9.87 -10.45 23.71
CA LYS A 87 10.98 -9.70 23.10
C LYS A 87 12.12 -10.61 22.68
N GLU A 88 12.42 -11.65 23.45
CA GLU A 88 13.39 -12.67 23.10
C GLU A 88 12.92 -13.47 21.87
N CYS A 89 11.65 -13.88 21.81
CA CYS A 89 11.07 -14.53 20.63
C CYS A 89 11.19 -13.67 19.35
N PHE A 90 10.98 -12.35 19.46
CA PHE A 90 11.22 -11.42 18.35
C PHE A 90 12.71 -11.29 18.00
N ALA A 91 13.59 -11.33 19.01
CA ALA A 91 15.03 -11.19 18.82
C ALA A 91 15.67 -12.45 18.21
N SER A 92 15.15 -13.63 18.53
CA SER A 92 15.55 -14.94 18.01
C SER A 92 14.88 -15.31 16.68
N GLY A 93 13.92 -14.49 16.20
CA GLY A 93 13.26 -14.72 14.92
C GLY A 93 12.15 -15.79 14.95
N MET A 94 11.72 -16.23 16.14
CA MET A 94 10.58 -17.17 16.30
C MET A 94 9.23 -16.53 15.96
N VAL A 95 9.16 -15.21 15.81
CA VAL A 95 7.96 -14.48 15.42
C VAL A 95 8.06 -14.02 13.97
N GLU A 96 7.21 -14.58 13.12
CA GLU A 96 7.05 -14.12 11.74
C GLU A 96 6.33 -12.76 11.70
N GLN A 97 6.91 -11.80 10.98
CA GLN A 97 6.33 -10.46 10.81
C GLN A 97 5.90 -10.26 9.36
N ILE A 98 4.58 -10.24 9.14
CA ILE A 98 3.97 -10.02 7.84
C ILE A 98 3.53 -8.56 7.74
N ARG A 99 3.95 -7.87 6.68
CA ARG A 99 3.51 -6.51 6.33
C ARG A 99 2.98 -6.49 4.92
N ARG A 100 2.07 -5.56 4.63
CA ARG A 100 1.63 -5.26 3.27
C ARG A 100 1.92 -3.81 2.95
N CYS A 101 2.41 -3.57 1.74
CA CYS A 101 2.69 -2.24 1.24
C CYS A 101 2.24 -2.10 -0.21
N ILE A 102 1.86 -0.88 -0.58
CA ILE A 102 1.60 -0.52 -1.96
C ILE A 102 2.87 0.13 -2.52
N ILE A 103 3.45 -0.48 -3.55
CA ILE A 103 4.66 0.00 -4.23
C ILE A 103 4.33 0.58 -5.60
N ARG A 104 5.24 1.41 -6.12
CA ARG A 104 5.19 1.87 -7.51
C ARG A 104 5.73 0.77 -8.44
N GLY A 105 5.01 0.50 -9.50
CA GLY A 105 5.34 -0.50 -10.51
C GLY A 105 5.00 -1.92 -10.10
N GLU A 106 5.59 -2.87 -10.82
CA GLU A 106 5.48 -4.30 -10.58
C GLU A 106 6.81 -4.85 -10.04
N LEU A 107 6.71 -5.80 -9.12
CA LEU A 107 7.86 -6.56 -8.65
C LEU A 107 8.10 -7.72 -9.63
N ASN A 108 8.87 -7.46 -10.69
CA ASN A 108 9.08 -8.39 -11.80
C ASN A 108 9.64 -9.76 -11.34
N ASP A 109 10.51 -9.75 -10.34
CA ASP A 109 11.13 -10.96 -9.78
C ASP A 109 10.35 -11.53 -8.59
N SER A 110 9.04 -11.24 -8.49
CA SER A 110 8.21 -11.79 -7.41
C SER A 110 7.99 -13.30 -7.56
N PRO A 111 8.24 -14.13 -6.53
CA PRO A 111 8.69 -13.75 -5.18
C PRO A 111 10.19 -13.43 -5.13
N LEU A 112 10.54 -12.35 -4.41
CA LEU A 112 11.91 -11.82 -4.29
C LEU A 112 12.40 -11.90 -2.84
N LEU A 113 13.63 -12.38 -2.64
CA LEU A 113 14.33 -12.25 -1.36
C LEU A 113 15.22 -11.01 -1.36
N ILE A 114 15.00 -10.12 -0.37
CA ILE A 114 15.86 -8.97 -0.11
C ILE A 114 16.66 -9.25 1.17
N ASN A 115 17.98 -9.38 1.02
CA ASN A 115 18.92 -9.67 2.11
C ASN A 115 20.04 -8.61 2.22
N ILE A 116 19.77 -7.38 1.75
CA ILE A 116 20.75 -6.29 1.78
C ILE A 116 20.92 -5.82 3.24
N PRO A 117 22.15 -5.86 3.81
CA PRO A 117 22.38 -5.40 5.17
C PRO A 117 22.03 -3.92 5.33
N LEU A 118 21.51 -3.56 6.51
CA LEU A 118 21.07 -2.21 6.82
C LEU A 118 22.00 -1.57 7.85
N ILE A 119 22.23 -0.26 7.73
CA ILE A 119 22.94 0.54 8.73
C ILE A 119 22.01 1.58 9.34
N LYS A 120 22.08 1.70 10.67
CA LYS A 120 21.34 2.71 11.42
C LYS A 120 22.01 4.07 11.27
N THR A 121 21.26 5.03 10.74
CA THR A 121 21.68 6.42 10.59
C THR A 121 20.75 7.32 11.40
N VAL A 122 21.30 8.29 12.12
CA VAL A 122 20.52 9.28 12.87
C VAL A 122 20.82 10.66 12.30
N LYS A 123 19.79 11.36 11.84
CA LYS A 123 19.90 12.73 11.33
C LYS A 123 18.76 13.56 11.91
N ASP A 124 19.06 14.71 12.50
CA ASP A 124 18.05 15.62 13.08
C ASP A 124 17.07 14.94 14.05
N ARG A 125 17.58 14.00 14.87
CA ARG A 125 16.81 13.13 15.80
C ARG A 125 15.87 12.13 15.12
N ASP A 126 15.87 12.06 13.79
CA ASP A 126 15.18 11.04 13.01
C ASP A 126 16.13 9.86 12.77
N MET A 127 15.69 8.66 13.14
CA MET A 127 16.46 7.42 13.01
C MET A 127 15.94 6.66 11.79
N LYS A 128 16.84 6.33 10.86
CA LYS A 128 16.51 5.55 9.66
C LYS A 128 17.47 4.38 9.49
N LEU A 129 16.94 3.26 9.01
CA LEU A 129 17.73 2.16 8.48
C LEU A 129 17.93 2.39 6.99
N MET A 130 19.17 2.38 6.55
CA MET A 130 19.56 2.60 5.16
C MET A 130 20.31 1.37 4.64
N PRO A 131 20.20 1.02 3.35
CA PRO A 131 21.02 -0.02 2.75
C PRO A 131 22.53 0.27 2.96
N LEU A 132 23.31 -0.75 3.29
CA LEU A 132 24.76 -0.63 3.40
C LEU A 132 25.37 -0.47 1.99
N VAL A 133 25.70 0.76 1.61
CA VAL A 133 26.27 1.07 0.29
C VAL A 133 27.81 0.97 0.28
N SER A 134 28.46 1.02 1.44
CA SER A 134 29.93 0.98 1.56
C SER A 134 30.39 0.28 2.83
N ASN A 135 31.38 -0.61 2.71
CA ASN A 135 32.01 -1.32 3.83
C ASN A 135 32.81 -0.40 4.77
N LYS A 136 32.96 0.89 4.44
CA LYS A 136 33.61 1.89 5.31
C LYS A 136 32.65 2.54 6.31
N ALA A 137 31.36 2.20 6.27
CA ALA A 137 30.37 2.80 7.13
C ALA A 137 30.60 2.37 8.60
N LYS A 138 30.77 3.35 9.49
CA LYS A 138 30.91 3.12 10.94
C LYS A 138 29.52 3.09 11.57
N GLY A 139 29.12 1.94 12.11
CA GLY A 139 27.85 1.79 12.80
C GLY A 139 27.46 0.33 13.01
N GLU A 140 26.37 0.13 13.75
CA GLU A 140 25.75 -1.18 13.92
C GLU A 140 25.08 -1.61 12.60
N ILE A 141 25.44 -2.80 12.12
CA ILE A 141 24.91 -3.40 10.90
C ILE A 141 23.82 -4.40 11.29
N PHE A 142 22.69 -4.32 10.59
CA PHE A 142 21.53 -5.18 10.79
C PHE A 142 21.38 -6.11 9.58
N TYR A 143 21.46 -7.41 9.84
CA TYR A 143 21.16 -8.46 8.86
C TYR A 143 19.70 -8.85 9.00
N VAL A 144 18.96 -8.68 7.92
CA VAL A 144 17.51 -8.92 7.87
C VAL A 144 17.18 -9.51 6.51
N GLU A 145 16.42 -10.60 6.51
CA GLU A 145 15.88 -11.20 5.31
C GLU A 145 14.41 -10.81 5.17
N SER A 146 14.04 -10.31 3.99
CA SER A 146 12.66 -9.96 3.66
C SER A 146 12.23 -10.69 2.40
N ASN A 147 11.29 -11.62 2.56
CA ASN A 147 10.64 -12.29 1.45
C ASN A 147 9.47 -11.45 0.97
N CYS A 148 9.53 -10.99 -0.26
CA CYS A 148 8.56 -10.09 -0.87
C CYS A 148 7.77 -10.84 -1.95
N ARG A 149 6.44 -10.72 -1.93
CA ARG A 149 5.57 -11.35 -2.93
C ARG A 149 4.48 -10.38 -3.38
N THR A 150 4.32 -10.21 -4.68
CA THR A 150 3.17 -9.49 -5.26
C THR A 150 1.88 -10.24 -4.97
N ILE A 151 0.92 -9.55 -4.36
CA ILE A 151 -0.43 -10.04 -4.15
C ILE A 151 -1.30 -9.69 -5.37
N ARG A 152 -1.27 -8.41 -5.76
CA ARG A 152 -2.10 -7.85 -6.83
C ARG A 152 -1.49 -6.55 -7.32
N GLY A 153 -1.59 -6.25 -8.61
CA GLY A 153 -1.14 -4.97 -9.15
C GLY A 153 -1.33 -4.85 -10.65
N ASN A 154 -0.69 -3.83 -11.21
CA ASN A 154 -0.44 -3.65 -12.63
C ASN A 154 0.94 -3.00 -12.81
N GLN A 155 1.28 -2.67 -14.06
CA GLN A 155 2.54 -2.01 -14.43
C GLN A 155 2.82 -0.66 -13.71
N TYR A 156 1.83 -0.06 -13.03
CA TYR A 156 1.96 1.24 -12.35
C TYR A 156 2.05 1.12 -10.83
N VAL A 157 1.35 0.16 -10.25
CA VAL A 157 1.21 0.03 -8.80
C VAL A 157 0.90 -1.42 -8.43
N SER A 158 1.53 -1.90 -7.35
CA SER A 158 1.32 -3.25 -6.84
C SER A 158 1.23 -3.27 -5.32
N SER A 159 0.33 -4.09 -4.79
CA SER A 159 0.36 -4.54 -3.40
C SER A 159 1.31 -5.71 -3.26
N VAL A 160 2.22 -5.60 -2.29
CA VAL A 160 3.27 -6.56 -1.98
C VAL A 160 3.16 -6.96 -0.52
N GLU A 161 3.19 -8.27 -0.28
CA GLU A 161 3.39 -8.86 1.03
C GLU A 161 4.89 -8.95 1.31
N VAL A 162 5.30 -8.55 2.51
CA VAL A 162 6.68 -8.61 2.97
C VAL A 162 6.71 -9.40 4.27
N VAL A 163 7.36 -10.56 4.22
CA VAL A 163 7.60 -11.41 5.38
C VAL A 163 9.04 -11.21 5.82
N THR A 164 9.22 -10.58 6.99
CA THR A 164 10.55 -10.34 7.55
C THR A 164 10.92 -11.45 8.52
N ARG A 165 12.08 -12.08 8.28
CA ARG A 165 12.73 -13.01 9.21
C ARG A 165 14.07 -12.40 9.63
N LYS A 166 14.34 -12.40 10.92
CA LYS A 166 15.69 -12.12 11.42
C LYS A 166 16.44 -13.46 11.37
N GLU A 167 17.64 -13.49 10.80
CA GLU A 167 18.46 -14.71 10.75
C GLU A 167 18.46 -15.37 12.12
N THR A 168 17.84 -16.53 12.20
CA THR A 168 18.06 -17.46 13.29
C THR A 168 19.44 -18.06 13.01
N MET A 169 20.40 -17.93 13.93
CA MET A 169 21.39 -18.99 14.06
C MET A 169 20.57 -20.21 14.43
N TYR A 170 20.25 -21.05 13.44
CA TYR A 170 19.80 -22.39 13.73
C TYR A 170 20.93 -23.04 14.55
N ILE A 171 20.63 -23.45 15.78
CA ILE A 171 21.30 -24.63 16.28
C ILE A 171 20.59 -25.77 15.56
N ASP A 172 21.13 -26.15 14.41
CA ASP A 172 20.94 -27.51 13.92
C ASP A 172 21.39 -28.42 15.06
N ILE A 173 20.53 -29.34 15.49
CA ILE A 173 21.01 -30.58 16.09
C ILE A 173 21.17 -31.52 14.89
N PRO A 174 22.38 -31.69 14.34
CA PRO A 174 22.57 -32.60 13.24
C PRO A 174 22.52 -34.02 13.78
N THR A 175 21.60 -34.81 13.26
CA THR A 175 21.92 -36.22 12.97
C THR A 175 21.49 -36.48 11.54
N CYS A 176 22.30 -36.01 10.60
CA CYS A 176 22.22 -36.49 9.24
C CYS A 176 22.64 -37.96 9.24
N SER A 177 21.78 -38.84 8.74
CA SER A 177 22.25 -39.92 7.87
C SER A 177 21.24 -40.16 6.75
N SER A 178 21.48 -39.41 5.67
CA SER A 178 21.48 -39.87 4.28
C SER A 178 20.28 -40.62 3.69
N HIS A 179 19.85 -40.07 2.55
CA HIS A 179 19.34 -40.71 1.34
C HIS A 179 17.84 -40.74 1.04
N SER A 180 17.61 -40.33 -0.21
CA SER A 180 16.53 -40.63 -1.16
C SER A 180 15.14 -40.07 -0.95
N ASP A 181 14.73 -39.37 -2.01
CA ASP A 181 13.39 -39.15 -2.51
C ASP A 181 12.39 -40.29 -2.23
N THR A 182 11.13 -39.89 -2.06
CA THR A 182 9.92 -40.71 -2.31
C THR A 182 9.59 -41.86 -1.37
N GLU A 183 9.69 -41.67 -0.06
CA GLU A 183 8.88 -42.47 0.88
C GLU A 183 7.84 -41.62 1.61
N LYS A 184 6.59 -42.07 1.51
CA LYS A 184 5.41 -41.48 2.16
C LYS A 184 5.62 -41.46 3.67
N ARG A 185 6.12 -40.34 4.20
CA ARG A 185 6.11 -40.06 5.64
C ARG A 185 4.66 -40.10 6.13
N SER A 186 4.39 -40.95 7.11
CA SER A 186 3.10 -41.07 7.81
C SER A 186 2.79 -39.76 8.55
N LEU A 187 2.09 -38.85 7.88
CA LEU A 187 1.71 -37.57 8.46
C LEU A 187 0.45 -37.74 9.32
N VAL A 188 0.61 -37.69 10.63
CA VAL A 188 -0.51 -37.61 11.58
C VAL A 188 -0.91 -36.14 11.74
N LYS A 189 -2.15 -35.79 11.39
CA LYS A 189 -2.69 -34.43 11.56
C LYS A 189 -3.56 -34.37 12.80
N TRP A 190 -3.17 -33.53 13.76
CA TRP A 190 -4.00 -33.21 14.92
C TRP A 190 -4.77 -31.92 14.69
N ASN A 191 -6.09 -31.98 14.83
CA ASN A 191 -6.90 -30.80 15.03
C ASN A 191 -7.03 -30.57 16.53
N CYS A 192 -6.36 -29.56 17.07
CA CYS A 192 -6.33 -29.30 18.50
C CYS A 192 -6.54 -27.81 18.80
N SER A 193 -7.06 -27.50 19.99
CA SER A 193 -7.25 -26.11 20.42
C SER A 193 -5.89 -25.45 20.70
N PRO A 194 -5.77 -24.10 20.65
CA PRO A 194 -4.54 -23.40 20.99
C PRO A 194 -3.99 -23.74 22.38
N ASN A 195 -4.87 -24.03 23.36
CA ASN A 195 -4.46 -24.45 24.70
C ASN A 195 -3.86 -25.84 24.69
N THR A 196 -4.46 -26.77 23.94
CA THR A 196 -3.94 -28.12 23.75
C THR A 196 -2.56 -28.07 23.07
N ALA A 197 -2.41 -27.25 22.04
CA ALA A 197 -1.12 -27.04 21.37
C ALA A 197 -0.05 -26.50 22.36
N ARG A 198 -0.39 -25.52 23.21
CA ARG A 198 0.52 -25.01 24.25
C ARG A 198 0.92 -26.09 25.26
N SER A 199 -0.02 -26.91 25.72
CA SER A 199 0.29 -28.01 26.63
C SER A 199 1.22 -29.03 26.00
N ILE A 200 1.03 -29.34 24.70
CA ILE A 200 1.90 -30.22 23.93
C ILE A 200 3.32 -29.63 23.85
N PHE A 201 3.45 -28.33 23.53
CA PHE A 201 4.76 -27.66 23.53
C PHE A 201 5.44 -27.69 24.90
N HIS A 202 4.70 -27.37 25.96
CA HIS A 202 5.24 -27.37 27.31
C HIS A 202 5.75 -28.76 27.73
N LEU A 203 4.99 -29.82 27.41
CA LEU A 203 5.41 -31.21 27.65
C LEU A 203 6.66 -31.55 26.82
N ALA A 204 6.67 -31.21 25.53
CA ALA A 204 7.80 -31.48 24.64
C ALA A 204 9.09 -30.77 25.07
N GLU A 205 8.99 -29.57 25.64
CA GLU A 205 10.15 -28.79 26.13
C GLU A 205 10.66 -29.29 27.49
N HIS A 206 9.76 -29.59 28.44
CA HIS A 206 10.14 -29.86 29.82
C HIS A 206 10.35 -31.35 30.12
N ASP A 207 9.65 -32.24 29.41
CA ASP A 207 9.76 -33.69 29.58
C ASP A 207 9.80 -34.40 28.23
N ARG A 208 10.85 -34.07 27.47
CA ARG A 208 11.02 -34.54 26.08
C ARG A 208 11.00 -36.06 25.97
N LYS A 209 11.53 -36.78 26.96
CA LYS A 209 11.67 -38.23 26.91
C LYS A 209 10.32 -38.93 27.09
N ASP A 210 9.59 -38.58 28.15
CA ASP A 210 8.25 -39.13 28.39
C ASP A 210 7.28 -38.73 27.28
N PHE A 211 7.38 -37.50 26.78
CA PHE A 211 6.60 -37.04 25.65
C PHE A 211 6.89 -37.84 24.36
N ASP A 212 8.16 -38.10 24.04
CA ASP A 212 8.54 -38.91 22.86
C ASP A 212 8.05 -40.36 23.01
N ASP A 213 8.27 -40.98 24.17
CA ASP A 213 7.83 -42.35 24.48
C ASP A 213 6.31 -42.49 24.37
N GLN A 214 5.53 -41.53 24.89
CA GLN A 214 4.08 -41.53 24.82
C GLN A 214 3.56 -41.35 23.39
N VAL A 215 4.14 -40.43 22.62
CA VAL A 215 3.72 -40.19 21.23
C VAL A 215 4.06 -41.40 20.36
N ARG A 216 5.25 -41.99 20.52
CA ARG A 216 5.65 -43.21 19.82
C ARG A 216 4.75 -44.39 20.17
N SER A 217 4.47 -44.61 21.45
CA SER A 217 3.57 -45.68 21.92
C SER A 217 2.16 -45.52 21.36
N HIS A 218 1.62 -44.29 21.37
CA HIS A 218 0.26 -44.02 20.91
C HIS A 218 0.08 -44.23 19.40
N TYR A 219 1.10 -43.90 18.60
CA TYR A 219 1.05 -44.02 17.12
C TYR A 219 1.73 -45.27 16.57
N GLY A 220 2.35 -46.09 17.42
CA GLY A 220 3.06 -47.31 17.02
C GLY A 220 4.35 -47.04 16.23
N PHE A 221 5.04 -45.93 16.49
CA PHE A 221 6.34 -45.62 15.88
C PHE A 221 7.47 -46.35 16.63
N GLY A 222 8.47 -46.85 15.91
CA GLY A 222 9.63 -47.52 16.50
C GLY A 222 10.70 -46.54 17.02
N ASP A 223 11.55 -46.97 17.95
CA ASP A 223 12.61 -46.13 18.55
C ASP A 223 13.65 -45.61 17.52
N ASN A 224 13.77 -46.29 16.38
CA ASN A 224 14.71 -45.94 15.31
C ASN A 224 14.12 -45.02 14.23
N GLU A 225 12.85 -44.58 14.36
CA GLU A 225 12.21 -43.69 13.39
C GLU A 225 12.30 -42.22 13.81
N ASP A 226 12.60 -41.33 12.87
CA ASP A 226 12.62 -39.89 13.11
C ASP A 226 11.22 -39.36 13.38
N LEU A 227 10.94 -38.93 14.61
CA LEU A 227 9.66 -38.31 14.98
C LEU A 227 9.73 -36.79 14.74
N VAL A 228 8.93 -36.30 13.78
CA VAL A 228 8.77 -34.86 13.53
C VAL A 228 7.33 -34.46 13.78
N ILE A 229 7.09 -33.73 14.87
CA ILE A 229 5.78 -33.17 15.19
C ILE A 229 5.65 -31.79 14.55
N ARG A 230 4.68 -31.63 13.64
CA ARG A 230 4.32 -30.33 13.04
C ARG A 230 2.98 -29.85 13.58
N ILE A 231 3.00 -28.81 14.39
CA ILE A 231 1.79 -28.16 14.89
C ILE A 231 1.43 -27.02 13.94
N CYS A 232 0.28 -27.14 13.26
CA CYS A 232 -0.28 -26.07 12.44
C CYS A 232 -1.32 -25.32 13.27
N LEU A 233 -0.98 -24.12 13.71
CA LEU A 233 -1.98 -23.21 14.27
C LEU A 233 -2.85 -22.67 13.12
N PRO A 234 -4.18 -22.61 13.27
CA PRO A 234 -5.03 -21.98 12.27
C PRO A 234 -4.60 -20.53 12.08
N HIS A 235 -4.65 -20.05 10.83
CA HIS A 235 -4.32 -18.67 10.50
C HIS A 235 -5.19 -17.73 11.35
N ALA A 236 -4.59 -16.65 11.87
CA ALA A 236 -5.37 -15.62 12.53
C ALA A 236 -6.47 -15.16 11.54
N PRO A 237 -7.73 -15.03 11.97
CA PRO A 237 -8.80 -14.63 11.06
C PRO A 237 -8.49 -13.27 10.44
N ASP A 238 -8.56 -13.19 9.11
CA ASP A 238 -8.29 -11.98 8.32
C ASP A 238 -9.21 -10.79 8.67
N GLU A 239 -10.31 -11.07 9.37
CA GLU A 239 -11.38 -10.12 9.68
C GLU A 239 -10.95 -8.97 10.59
N ASN A 240 -9.87 -9.16 11.36
CA ASN A 240 -9.43 -8.21 12.37
C ASN A 240 -8.48 -7.14 11.82
N ILE A 241 -7.86 -7.35 10.65
CA ILE A 241 -6.91 -6.41 10.04
C ILE A 241 -7.57 -5.71 8.84
N ASP A 242 -7.39 -4.40 8.70
CA ASP A 242 -8.02 -3.59 7.65
C ASP A 242 -7.39 -3.77 6.25
N TYR A 243 -7.38 -5.00 5.73
CA TYR A 243 -7.00 -5.29 4.34
C TYR A 243 -7.99 -4.70 3.33
N LYS A 244 -9.21 -4.34 3.77
CA LYS A 244 -10.22 -3.68 2.94
C LYS A 244 -9.74 -2.29 2.53
N TRP A 245 -9.12 -1.54 3.43
CA TRP A 245 -8.54 -0.24 3.12
C TRP A 245 -7.43 -0.35 2.08
N GLU A 246 -6.50 -1.29 2.25
CA GLU A 246 -5.44 -1.56 1.27
C GLU A 246 -6.02 -1.85 -0.12
N THR A 247 -7.02 -2.74 -0.20
CA THR A 247 -7.67 -3.12 -1.47
C THR A 247 -8.33 -1.91 -2.15
N ARG A 248 -8.99 -1.05 -1.37
CA ARG A 248 -9.61 0.19 -1.89
C ARG A 248 -8.57 1.16 -2.39
N MET A 249 -7.52 1.40 -1.60
CA MET A 249 -6.42 2.30 -1.97
C MET A 249 -5.71 1.82 -3.24
N LEU A 250 -5.42 0.52 -3.35
CA LEU A 250 -4.86 -0.07 -4.56
C LEU A 250 -5.77 0.17 -5.77
N GLY A 251 -7.07 -0.11 -5.64
CA GLY A 251 -8.03 0.12 -6.71
C GLY A 251 -8.13 1.58 -7.17
N LEU A 252 -8.11 2.52 -6.22
CA LEU A 252 -8.09 3.96 -6.52
C LEU A 252 -6.82 4.38 -7.24
N LEU A 253 -5.65 3.92 -6.79
CA LEU A 253 -4.37 4.22 -7.43
C LEU A 253 -4.28 3.61 -8.84
N MET A 254 -4.70 2.36 -9.01
CA MET A 254 -4.76 1.72 -10.33
C MET A 254 -5.64 2.51 -11.30
N LYS A 255 -6.83 2.91 -10.86
CA LYS A 255 -7.75 3.73 -11.66
C LYS A 255 -7.14 5.09 -12.00
N TYR A 256 -6.53 5.76 -11.01
CA TYR A 256 -5.89 7.06 -11.20
C TYR A 256 -4.81 7.01 -12.28
N PHE A 257 -3.87 6.05 -12.19
CA PHE A 257 -2.80 5.93 -13.17
C PHE A 257 -3.31 5.53 -14.56
N GLU A 258 -4.35 4.69 -14.65
CA GLU A 258 -4.98 4.36 -15.94
C GLU A 258 -5.64 5.58 -16.59
N LEU A 259 -6.33 6.40 -15.79
CA LEU A 259 -6.95 7.63 -16.27
C LEU A 259 -5.90 8.65 -16.74
N GLU A 260 -4.80 8.81 -16.01
CA GLU A 260 -3.68 9.66 -16.39
C GLU A 260 -3.04 9.19 -17.70
N ARG A 261 -2.78 7.89 -17.85
CA ARG A 261 -2.27 7.29 -19.09
C ARG A 261 -3.21 7.52 -20.27
N LEU A 262 -4.51 7.30 -20.09
CA LEU A 262 -5.51 7.53 -21.12
C LEU A 262 -5.56 9.02 -21.52
N MET A 263 -5.44 9.92 -20.55
CA MET A 263 -5.35 11.36 -20.82
C MET A 263 -4.14 11.71 -21.68
N TRP A 264 -2.96 11.16 -21.38
CA TRP A 264 -1.75 11.40 -22.18
C TRP A 264 -1.92 10.90 -23.62
N ASN A 265 -2.41 9.68 -23.80
CA ASN A 265 -2.66 9.11 -25.13
C ASN A 265 -3.67 9.95 -25.93
N MET A 266 -4.76 10.38 -25.30
CA MET A 266 -5.76 11.23 -25.94
C MET A 266 -5.25 12.63 -26.23
N SER A 267 -4.34 13.17 -25.43
CA SER A 267 -3.75 14.48 -25.68
C SER A 267 -2.86 14.48 -26.92
N THR A 268 -2.05 13.44 -27.10
CA THR A 268 -1.24 13.26 -28.32
C THR A 268 -2.13 13.08 -29.55
N LEU A 269 -3.11 12.16 -29.47
CA LEU A 269 -4.03 11.90 -30.59
C LEU A 269 -4.90 13.12 -30.92
N GLY A 270 -5.40 13.82 -29.89
CA GLY A 270 -6.22 15.02 -30.01
C GLY A 270 -5.45 16.18 -30.64
N GLY A 271 -4.19 16.38 -30.24
CA GLY A 271 -3.30 17.36 -30.86
C GLY A 271 -3.09 17.07 -32.36
N ALA A 272 -2.82 15.81 -32.73
CA ALA A 272 -2.70 15.42 -34.12
C ALA A 272 -3.99 15.63 -34.92
N CYS A 273 -5.16 15.25 -34.36
CA CYS A 273 -6.45 15.48 -35.01
C CYS A 273 -6.75 16.98 -35.17
N SER A 274 -6.46 17.80 -34.16
CA SER A 274 -6.66 19.25 -34.24
C SER A 274 -5.74 19.90 -35.27
N ALA A 275 -4.49 19.44 -35.42
CA ALA A 275 -3.61 19.91 -36.49
C ALA A 275 -4.15 19.55 -37.89
N MET A 276 -4.69 18.33 -38.06
CA MET A 276 -5.30 17.88 -39.32
C MET A 276 -6.64 18.56 -39.63
N ALA A 277 -7.34 19.05 -38.61
CA ALA A 277 -8.64 19.73 -38.76
C ALA A 277 -8.57 21.03 -39.58
N ASP A 278 -7.38 21.64 -39.72
CA ASP A 278 -7.19 22.78 -40.62
C ASP A 278 -7.24 22.36 -42.12
N TYR A 279 -7.11 21.06 -42.41
CA TYR A 279 -7.07 20.49 -43.76
C TYR A 279 -8.29 19.66 -44.10
N ASP A 280 -8.86 18.94 -43.13
CA ASP A 280 -10.04 18.10 -43.31
C ASP A 280 -10.99 18.22 -42.11
N LEU A 281 -12.22 18.65 -42.38
CA LEU A 281 -13.26 18.90 -41.37
C LEU A 281 -13.66 17.63 -40.60
N SER A 282 -13.47 16.44 -41.18
CA SER A 282 -13.71 15.16 -40.51
C SER A 282 -12.86 15.01 -39.24
N PHE A 283 -11.64 15.57 -39.25
CA PHE A 283 -10.74 15.58 -38.11
C PHE A 283 -11.15 16.59 -37.03
N ALA A 284 -11.87 17.66 -37.38
CA ALA A 284 -12.41 18.60 -36.39
C ALA A 284 -13.44 17.90 -35.50
N LYS A 285 -14.41 17.19 -36.11
CA LYS A 285 -15.40 16.37 -35.38
C LYS A 285 -14.74 15.24 -34.58
N ARG A 286 -13.62 14.69 -35.05
CA ARG A 286 -12.84 13.69 -34.30
C ARG A 286 -12.12 14.31 -33.10
N ALA A 287 -11.49 15.47 -33.26
CA ALA A 287 -10.83 16.20 -32.20
C ALA A 287 -11.83 16.58 -31.08
N GLU A 288 -13.03 17.03 -31.45
CA GLU A 288 -14.12 17.33 -30.52
C GLU A 288 -14.47 16.12 -29.63
N ARG A 289 -14.77 14.97 -30.25
CA ARG A 289 -15.08 13.73 -29.51
C ARG A 289 -13.95 13.25 -28.60
N ILE A 290 -12.69 13.49 -29.00
CA ILE A 290 -11.53 13.21 -28.15
C ILE A 290 -11.53 14.16 -26.95
N SER A 291 -11.72 15.46 -27.17
CA SER A 291 -11.78 16.47 -26.11
C SER A 291 -12.93 16.24 -25.12
N GLU A 292 -14.08 15.75 -25.56
CA GLU A 292 -15.17 15.33 -24.67
C GLU A 292 -14.79 14.14 -23.77
N LYS A 293 -14.02 13.17 -24.31
CA LYS A 293 -13.49 12.07 -23.50
C LYS A 293 -12.43 12.56 -22.51
N GLN A 294 -11.54 13.46 -22.94
CA GLN A 294 -10.56 14.09 -22.07
C GLN A 294 -11.25 14.86 -20.93
N LEU A 295 -12.32 15.59 -21.22
CA LEU A 295 -13.10 16.31 -20.22
C LEU A 295 -13.66 15.37 -19.14
N ARG A 296 -14.21 14.22 -19.53
CA ARG A 296 -14.70 13.20 -18.58
C ARG A 296 -13.59 12.67 -17.69
N ILE A 297 -12.42 12.35 -18.26
CA ILE A 297 -11.27 11.90 -17.48
C ILE A 297 -10.79 12.99 -16.51
N ALA A 298 -10.71 14.25 -16.96
CA ALA A 298 -10.27 15.36 -16.11
C ALA A 298 -11.20 15.58 -14.92
N ARG A 299 -12.52 15.34 -15.09
CA ARG A 299 -13.49 15.37 -13.97
C ARG A 299 -13.24 14.24 -12.99
N GLU A 300 -12.95 13.05 -13.49
CA GLU A 300 -12.69 11.87 -12.67
C GLU A 300 -11.37 11.98 -11.88
N LEU A 301 -10.37 12.68 -12.43
CA LEU A 301 -9.10 12.99 -11.77
C LEU A 301 -9.19 14.18 -10.79
N ASP A 302 -10.33 14.89 -10.77
CA ASP A 302 -10.52 16.17 -10.06
C ASP A 302 -9.44 17.23 -10.35
N ASP A 303 -8.90 17.22 -11.59
CA ASP A 303 -7.91 18.20 -12.03
C ASP A 303 -8.60 19.37 -12.74
N GLN A 304 -8.82 20.44 -11.98
CA GLN A 304 -9.47 21.67 -12.46
C GLN A 304 -8.66 22.39 -13.56
N THR A 305 -7.34 22.28 -13.55
CA THR A 305 -6.47 22.88 -14.58
C THR A 305 -6.61 22.11 -15.89
N LEU A 306 -6.61 20.78 -15.82
CA LEU A 306 -6.83 19.91 -16.96
C LEU A 306 -8.25 20.04 -17.53
N LEU A 307 -9.26 20.19 -16.66
CA LEU A 307 -10.64 20.47 -17.06
C LEU A 307 -10.75 21.75 -17.91
N ALA A 308 -10.14 22.83 -17.43
CA ALA A 308 -10.11 24.10 -18.15
C ALA A 308 -9.45 23.96 -19.53
N ARG A 309 -8.34 23.21 -19.62
CA ARG A 309 -7.67 22.92 -20.90
C ARG A 309 -8.55 22.12 -21.85
N CYS A 310 -9.27 21.11 -21.36
CA CYS A 310 -10.19 20.33 -22.19
C CYS A 310 -11.28 21.20 -22.81
N HIS A 311 -11.82 22.16 -22.04
CA HIS A 311 -12.76 23.15 -22.58
C HIS A 311 -12.14 24.02 -23.68
N LEU A 312 -10.87 24.41 -23.56
CA LEU A 312 -10.16 25.14 -24.60
C LEU A 312 -9.94 24.29 -25.87
N TYR A 313 -9.74 22.98 -25.73
CA TYR A 313 -9.64 22.06 -26.87
C TYR A 313 -10.98 21.94 -27.62
N ILE A 314 -12.10 21.88 -26.89
CA ILE A 314 -13.44 21.93 -27.47
C ILE A 314 -13.63 23.26 -28.21
N ALA A 315 -13.29 24.40 -27.59
CA ALA A 315 -13.41 25.71 -28.22
C ALA A 315 -12.61 25.85 -29.53
N LEU A 316 -11.43 25.23 -29.58
CA LEU A 316 -10.63 25.21 -30.80
C LEU A 316 -11.32 24.39 -31.92
N SER A 317 -11.88 23.23 -31.58
CA SER A 317 -12.64 22.43 -32.56
C SER A 317 -13.90 23.14 -33.06
N GLU A 318 -14.63 23.82 -32.18
CA GLU A 318 -15.78 24.67 -32.54
C GLU A 318 -15.40 25.71 -33.60
N ALA A 319 -14.28 26.41 -33.41
CA ALA A 319 -13.80 27.39 -34.37
C ALA A 319 -13.34 26.75 -35.70
N GLN A 320 -12.71 25.57 -35.65
CA GLN A 320 -12.34 24.82 -36.87
C GLN A 320 -13.58 24.37 -37.67
N GLN A 321 -14.73 24.27 -37.03
CA GLN A 321 -16.03 24.00 -37.64
C GLN A 321 -16.86 25.26 -37.92
N ALA A 322 -16.22 26.44 -37.94
CA ALA A 322 -16.83 27.75 -38.15
C ALA A 322 -17.90 28.18 -37.12
N ARG A 323 -17.97 27.54 -35.95
CA ARG A 323 -18.86 27.92 -34.84
C ARG A 323 -18.16 28.91 -33.90
N PHE A 324 -17.87 30.10 -34.42
CA PHE A 324 -17.04 31.10 -33.73
C PHE A 324 -17.66 31.70 -32.46
N THR A 325 -18.99 31.82 -32.43
CA THR A 325 -19.73 32.35 -31.26
C THR A 325 -19.55 31.46 -30.04
N ASP A 326 -19.71 30.15 -30.22
CA ASP A 326 -19.59 29.18 -29.14
C ASP A 326 -18.14 29.03 -28.69
N ALA A 327 -17.20 28.98 -29.64
CA ALA A 327 -15.77 28.98 -29.36
C ALA A 327 -15.34 30.15 -28.46
N ARG A 328 -15.74 31.39 -28.81
CA ARG A 328 -15.40 32.58 -27.99
C ARG A 328 -16.06 32.54 -26.63
N ARG A 329 -17.33 32.11 -26.56
CA ARG A 329 -18.06 31.98 -25.28
C ARG A 329 -17.31 31.06 -24.32
N ILE A 330 -16.86 29.89 -24.80
CA ILE A 330 -16.10 28.94 -23.99
C ILE A 330 -14.78 29.55 -23.52
N VAL A 331 -14.00 30.16 -24.41
CA VAL A 331 -12.72 30.80 -24.05
C VAL A 331 -12.92 31.92 -23.02
N SER A 332 -13.96 32.75 -23.16
CA SER A 332 -14.26 33.81 -22.20
C SER A 332 -14.59 33.27 -20.81
N LEU A 333 -15.37 32.18 -20.72
CA LEU A 333 -15.69 31.53 -19.44
C LEU A 333 -14.43 30.95 -18.78
N VAL A 334 -13.60 30.21 -19.53
CA VAL A 334 -12.36 29.63 -19.02
C VAL A 334 -11.36 30.73 -18.60
N HIS A 335 -11.27 31.81 -19.37
CA HIS A 335 -10.40 32.93 -19.04
C HIS A 335 -10.82 33.63 -17.74
N LYS A 336 -12.13 33.86 -17.55
CA LYS A 336 -12.67 34.43 -16.30
C LYS A 336 -12.37 33.53 -15.11
N TRP A 337 -12.57 32.21 -15.24
CA TRP A 337 -12.22 31.25 -14.21
C TRP A 337 -10.71 31.31 -13.88
N ALA A 338 -9.85 31.31 -14.89
CA ALA A 338 -8.39 31.36 -14.71
C ALA A 338 -7.89 32.66 -14.06
N GLN A 339 -8.59 33.79 -14.30
CA GLN A 339 -8.34 35.04 -13.58
C GLN A 339 -8.72 34.94 -12.10
N GLN A 340 -9.89 34.37 -11.80
CA GLN A 340 -10.39 34.20 -10.43
C GLN A 340 -9.50 33.25 -9.62
N THR A 341 -9.02 32.17 -10.23
CA THR A 341 -8.14 31.18 -9.58
C THR A 341 -6.65 31.55 -9.64
N LYS A 342 -6.30 32.69 -10.27
CA LYS A 342 -4.91 33.13 -10.51
C LYS A 342 -4.06 32.07 -11.24
N ASN A 343 -4.69 31.27 -12.11
CA ASN A 343 -4.01 30.24 -12.88
C ASN A 343 -3.39 30.85 -14.16
N GLU A 344 -2.13 31.29 -14.06
CA GLU A 344 -1.42 31.94 -15.17
C GLU A 344 -1.26 31.01 -16.38
N PHE A 345 -0.99 29.73 -16.14
CA PHE A 345 -0.84 28.74 -17.20
C PHE A 345 -2.08 28.65 -18.10
N VAL A 346 -3.27 28.51 -17.50
CA VAL A 346 -4.53 28.46 -18.26
C VAL A 346 -4.83 29.80 -18.92
N ARG A 347 -4.47 30.94 -18.31
CA ARG A 347 -4.60 32.26 -18.95
C ARG A 347 -3.78 32.35 -20.24
N HIS A 348 -2.54 31.85 -20.23
CA HIS A 348 -1.72 31.78 -21.44
C HIS A 348 -2.34 30.87 -22.50
N CYS A 349 -2.86 29.69 -22.12
CA CYS A 349 -3.59 28.82 -23.03
C CYS A 349 -4.79 29.53 -23.67
N CYS A 350 -5.58 30.28 -22.90
CA CYS A 350 -6.70 31.07 -23.43
C CYS A 350 -6.25 32.07 -24.49
N GLY A 351 -5.13 32.77 -24.27
CA GLY A 351 -4.57 33.71 -25.23
C GLY A 351 -4.17 33.04 -26.54
N GLY A 352 -3.51 31.89 -26.45
CA GLY A 352 -3.12 31.09 -27.62
C GLY A 352 -4.33 30.59 -28.42
N VAL A 353 -5.34 30.02 -27.75
CA VAL A 353 -6.56 29.57 -28.42
C VAL A 353 -7.31 30.74 -29.05
N LEU A 354 -7.46 31.87 -28.36
CA LEU A 354 -8.13 33.05 -28.91
C LEU A 354 -7.42 33.60 -30.16
N ALA A 355 -6.09 33.62 -30.17
CA ALA A 355 -5.32 34.03 -31.35
C ALA A 355 -5.58 33.09 -32.54
N LYS A 356 -5.62 31.77 -32.29
CA LYS A 356 -5.94 30.77 -33.32
C LYS A 356 -7.36 30.91 -33.84
N ILE A 357 -8.36 31.13 -32.97
CA ILE A 357 -9.76 31.40 -33.38
C ILE A 357 -9.83 32.60 -34.31
N LYS A 358 -9.20 33.73 -33.93
CA LYS A 358 -9.17 34.95 -34.76
C LYS A 358 -8.51 34.72 -36.12
N ALA A 359 -7.46 33.90 -36.17
CA ALA A 359 -6.80 33.55 -37.42
C ALA A 359 -7.71 32.71 -38.32
N ILE A 360 -8.37 31.69 -37.77
CA ILE A 360 -9.31 30.84 -38.53
C ILE A 360 -10.46 31.68 -39.09
N GLU A 361 -11.03 32.57 -38.29
CA GLU A 361 -12.15 33.42 -38.73
C GLU A 361 -11.74 34.40 -39.83
N ARG A 362 -10.53 34.98 -39.74
CA ARG A 362 -10.06 35.98 -40.70
C ARG A 362 -9.58 35.38 -42.02
N PHE A 363 -8.91 34.23 -41.97
CA PHE A 363 -8.24 33.65 -43.13
C PHE A 363 -8.88 32.38 -43.67
N GLY A 364 -9.82 31.79 -42.92
CA GLY A 364 -10.35 30.45 -43.17
C GLY A 364 -9.31 29.35 -42.93
N THR A 365 -9.76 28.11 -42.82
CA THR A 365 -8.89 26.93 -42.97
C THR A 365 -8.94 26.42 -44.41
N LYS A 366 -8.04 25.50 -44.77
CA LYS A 366 -8.13 24.83 -46.07
C LYS A 366 -9.41 24.00 -46.15
N ALA A 367 -9.72 23.26 -45.09
CA ALA A 367 -10.94 22.48 -44.95
C ALA A 367 -12.22 23.31 -45.22
N LEU A 368 -12.33 24.47 -44.57
CA LEU A 368 -13.51 25.33 -44.71
C LEU A 368 -13.66 25.91 -46.13
N ARG A 369 -12.57 26.13 -46.86
CA ARG A 369 -12.62 26.64 -48.23
C ARG A 369 -13.06 25.58 -49.23
N GLU A 370 -12.64 24.33 -49.04
CA GLU A 370 -13.00 23.20 -49.91
C GLU A 370 -14.46 22.76 -49.70
N ASP A 371 -14.96 22.82 -48.46
CA ASP A 371 -16.36 22.47 -48.14
C ASP A 371 -17.37 23.44 -48.81
N VAL A 372 -17.05 24.74 -48.84
CA VAL A 372 -17.87 25.76 -49.54
C VAL A 372 -17.88 25.53 -51.06
N GLN A 373 -16.79 25.04 -51.65
CA GLN A 373 -16.73 24.72 -53.08
C GLN A 373 -17.57 23.48 -53.42
N MET A 374 -17.60 22.47 -52.56
CA MET A 374 -18.45 21.28 -52.73
C MET A 374 -19.94 21.55 -52.58
N ILE A 375 -20.35 22.54 -51.77
CA ILE A 375 -21.77 22.92 -51.61
C ILE A 375 -22.27 23.76 -52.81
N CYS A 376 -21.36 24.45 -53.49
CA CYS A 376 -21.66 25.31 -54.64
C CYS A 376 -21.52 24.60 -56.00
N SER A 377 -21.22 23.30 -56.01
CA SER A 377 -21.19 22.43 -57.20
C SER A 377 -22.30 21.39 -57.12
#